data_AF-A0AAU1FFE2-F1
#
_entry.id   AF-A0AAU1FFE2-F1
#
_cell.length_a   1.000
_cell.length_b   1.000
_cell.length_c   1.000
_cell.angle_alpha   90.00
_cell.angle_beta   90.00
_cell.angle_gamma   90.00
#
_symmetry.space_group_name_H-M   'P 1'
#
loop_
_entity.id
_entity.type
_entity.pdbx_description
1 polymer ?
#
loop_
_entity_poly.entity_id
_entity_poly.type
_entity_poly.pdbx_seq_one_letter_code
_entity_poly.pdbx_strand_id
1 'polypeptide(L)'
;MRAYAEAFCASPRDAAELAGEALDRAAGWEGPALRPALLAEVRRAAYGRLRTGWAGRLSPGFLQWSRRAAVAFGETGTLGKVEQSSLLLRAFEELPDSARTALWHVLAEERSTDLAAALLGTTEDFAVASAHAARDRLIETYRRLRAERTAEAACVHYGGMISAVSRGTHANAPADLEQHMSGCRFCAHDYTVLHTLAAGEESDVRTLLVAQVLLWGGTAYQDALRRQYAVPGPEEPPAPREPVRRRGTLLYAVVATVVVTAAATTAVLKLGSGSEAVASDRPSAVAPSAPSASPSPSPTASAATATITLRSRATGRCLAVPGGSASWDVDPSQAVCDGSASQRWRVVATKGKSVALQNLATKLCLDIAGDRRAGDGMQQRPCAYSQGANAPYPEDQAFLLKAAASGDYVTLLCQDNPRIALGARPGGIGMLTAAGAGSAVRFVRADASTT
;
A
#
# COMPACT_ATOMS: atom_id res chain seq x y z
N MET A 1 -16.81 -5.68 3.02
CA MET A 1 -16.02 -6.81 2.46
C MET A 1 -16.69 -7.41 1.24
N ARG A 2 -17.86 -8.06 1.33
CA ARG A 2 -18.55 -8.65 0.15
C ARG A 2 -18.76 -7.67 -0.99
N ALA A 3 -19.29 -6.48 -0.71
CA ALA A 3 -19.46 -5.41 -1.70
C ALA A 3 -18.17 -5.02 -2.43
N TYR A 4 -17.01 -5.12 -1.77
CA TYR A 4 -15.72 -4.85 -2.39
C TYR A 4 -15.21 -6.06 -3.19
N ALA A 5 -15.42 -7.28 -2.67
CA ALA A 5 -15.07 -8.53 -3.34
C ALA A 5 -15.78 -8.70 -4.70
N GLU A 6 -16.97 -8.12 -4.87
CA GLU A 6 -17.68 -8.08 -6.16
C GLU A 6 -16.88 -7.38 -7.27
N ALA A 7 -15.99 -6.44 -6.95
CA ALA A 7 -15.11 -5.82 -7.94
C ALA A 7 -14.03 -6.77 -8.50
N PHE A 8 -13.73 -7.85 -7.78
CA PHE A 8 -12.66 -8.79 -8.11
C PHE A 8 -13.17 -10.07 -8.79
N CYS A 9 -14.45 -10.37 -8.66
CA CYS A 9 -15.01 -11.68 -9.00
C CYS A 9 -16.02 -11.58 -10.15
N ALA A 10 -16.13 -12.66 -10.93
CA ALA A 10 -17.09 -12.76 -12.02
C ALA A 10 -18.53 -13.07 -11.54
N SER A 11 -18.67 -13.65 -10.34
CA SER A 11 -19.96 -13.99 -9.76
C SER A 11 -20.10 -13.54 -8.29
N PRO A 12 -21.33 -13.27 -7.80
CA PRO A 12 -21.58 -12.96 -6.39
C PRO A 12 -21.20 -14.09 -5.43
N ARG A 13 -21.23 -15.35 -5.89
CA ARG A 13 -20.81 -16.52 -5.10
C ARG A 13 -19.31 -16.50 -4.86
N ASP A 14 -18.54 -16.26 -5.91
CA ASP A 14 -17.07 -16.15 -5.82
C ASP A 14 -16.68 -14.96 -4.93
N ALA A 15 -17.40 -13.83 -5.05
CA ALA A 15 -17.20 -12.67 -4.18
C ALA A 15 -17.46 -12.97 -2.70
N ALA A 16 -18.49 -13.78 -2.39
CA ALA A 16 -18.77 -14.21 -1.02
C ALA A 16 -17.67 -15.13 -0.48
N GLU A 17 -17.18 -16.07 -1.28
CA GLU A 17 -16.07 -16.97 -0.91
C GLU A 17 -14.78 -16.16 -0.67
N LEU A 18 -14.47 -15.21 -1.55
CA LEU A 18 -13.31 -14.32 -1.41
C LEU A 18 -13.41 -13.45 -0.15
N ALA A 19 -14.60 -12.90 0.13
CA ALA A 19 -14.83 -12.10 1.32
C ALA A 19 -14.74 -12.93 2.61
N GLY A 20 -15.21 -14.18 2.58
CA GLY A 20 -15.07 -15.13 3.69
C GLY A 20 -13.62 -15.46 3.98
N GLU A 21 -12.83 -15.78 2.95
CA GLU A 21 -11.40 -16.00 3.10
C GLU A 21 -10.66 -14.78 3.67
N ALA A 22 -10.98 -13.58 3.19
CA ALA A 22 -10.40 -12.35 3.73
C ALA A 22 -10.78 -12.13 5.21
N LEU A 23 -12.00 -12.52 5.61
CA LEU A 23 -12.45 -12.44 6.99
C LEU A 23 -11.74 -13.47 7.87
N ASP A 24 -11.59 -14.71 7.39
CA ASP A 24 -10.85 -15.77 8.09
C ASP A 24 -9.39 -15.35 8.34
N ARG A 25 -8.76 -14.68 7.37
CA ARG A 25 -7.40 -14.13 7.53
C ARG A 25 -7.32 -12.99 8.54
N ALA A 26 -8.41 -12.26 8.73
CA ALA A 26 -8.53 -11.18 9.71
C ALA A 26 -9.14 -11.64 11.03
N ALA A 27 -9.29 -12.95 11.27
CA ALA A 27 -9.87 -13.48 12.48
C ALA A 27 -9.09 -12.98 13.72
N GLY A 28 -9.82 -12.45 14.70
CA GLY A 28 -9.26 -11.90 15.93
C GLY A 28 -8.63 -10.50 15.79
N TRP A 29 -8.82 -9.83 14.65
CA TRP A 29 -8.48 -8.41 14.53
C TRP A 29 -9.56 -7.58 15.23
N GLU A 30 -9.13 -6.68 16.10
CA GLU A 30 -9.99 -5.76 16.85
C GLU A 30 -9.36 -4.37 16.85
N GLY A 31 -10.20 -3.34 16.97
CA GLY A 31 -9.74 -1.96 17.16
C GLY A 31 -10.22 -0.96 16.09
N PRO A 32 -9.85 0.31 16.24
CA PRO A 32 -10.16 1.37 15.27
C PRO A 32 -9.54 1.09 13.90
N ALA A 33 -10.11 1.69 12.85
CA ALA A 33 -9.69 1.56 11.45
C ALA A 33 -9.72 0.13 10.89
N LEU A 34 -10.48 -0.77 11.53
CA LEU A 34 -10.63 -2.15 11.06
C LEU A 34 -11.23 -2.23 9.65
N ARG A 35 -12.14 -1.32 9.30
CA ARG A 35 -12.83 -1.33 8.00
C ARG A 35 -11.88 -1.25 6.80
N PRO A 36 -11.02 -0.22 6.64
CA PRO A 36 -10.06 -0.16 5.52
C PRO A 36 -9.06 -1.32 5.55
N ALA A 37 -8.65 -1.79 6.73
CA ALA A 37 -7.75 -2.95 6.87
C ALA A 37 -8.40 -4.24 6.32
N LEU A 38 -9.66 -4.50 6.67
CA LEU A 38 -10.44 -5.63 6.14
C LEU A 38 -10.65 -5.53 4.62
N LEU A 39 -10.82 -4.33 4.07
CA LEU A 39 -10.91 -4.16 2.62
C LEU A 39 -9.56 -4.45 1.95
N ALA A 40 -8.45 -4.01 2.52
CA ALA A 40 -7.12 -4.39 2.04
C ALA A 40 -6.91 -5.91 2.05
N GLU A 41 -7.48 -6.64 3.02
CA GLU A 41 -7.46 -8.11 3.03
C GLU A 41 -8.21 -8.76 1.87
N VAL A 42 -9.33 -8.18 1.43
CA VAL A 42 -10.02 -8.64 0.21
C VAL A 42 -9.11 -8.49 -1.01
N ARG A 43 -8.40 -7.36 -1.14
CA ARG A 43 -7.43 -7.13 -2.22
C ARG A 43 -6.29 -8.16 -2.18
N ARG A 44 -5.68 -8.38 -1.01
CA ARG A 44 -4.58 -9.35 -0.82
C ARG A 44 -5.05 -10.79 -1.10
N ALA A 45 -6.25 -11.15 -0.65
CA ALA A 45 -6.86 -12.43 -0.98
C ALA A 45 -7.06 -12.59 -2.49
N ALA A 46 -7.63 -11.59 -3.16
CA ALA A 46 -7.87 -11.64 -4.60
C ALA A 46 -6.56 -11.80 -5.39
N TYR A 47 -5.51 -11.09 -4.97
CA TYR A 47 -4.20 -11.19 -5.59
C TYR A 47 -3.57 -12.57 -5.37
N GLY A 48 -3.65 -13.13 -4.16
CA GLY A 48 -3.20 -14.50 -3.88
C GLY A 48 -3.90 -15.55 -4.74
N ARG A 49 -5.16 -15.32 -5.11
CA ARG A 49 -5.94 -16.21 -5.99
C ARG A 49 -5.44 -16.25 -7.43
N LEU A 50 -4.69 -15.25 -7.90
CA LEU A 50 -4.03 -15.30 -9.22
C LEU A 50 -3.08 -16.49 -9.34
N ARG A 51 -2.51 -16.98 -8.23
CA ARG A 51 -1.55 -18.09 -8.20
C ARG A 51 -2.18 -19.47 -8.05
N THR A 52 -3.47 -19.56 -7.71
CA THR A 52 -4.12 -20.82 -7.26
C THR A 52 -5.27 -21.27 -8.17
N GLY A 53 -5.24 -20.89 -9.46
CA GLY A 53 -6.17 -21.41 -10.47
C GLY A 53 -7.52 -20.70 -10.56
N TRP A 54 -7.70 -19.56 -9.90
CA TRP A 54 -8.94 -18.78 -9.94
C TRP A 54 -9.09 -17.86 -11.16
N ALA A 55 -8.20 -17.96 -12.15
CA ALA A 55 -8.20 -17.05 -13.30
C ALA A 55 -9.57 -16.95 -14.00
N GLY A 56 -10.32 -18.06 -14.12
CA GLY A 56 -11.68 -18.07 -14.71
C GLY A 56 -12.81 -17.55 -13.80
N ARG A 57 -12.55 -17.34 -12.50
CA ARG A 57 -13.52 -16.86 -11.50
C ARG A 57 -13.35 -15.37 -11.19
N LEU A 58 -12.21 -14.79 -11.58
CA LEU A 58 -11.88 -13.39 -11.35
C LEU A 58 -12.42 -12.49 -12.47
N SER A 59 -12.70 -11.23 -12.15
CA SER A 59 -13.23 -10.27 -13.10
C SER A 59 -12.18 -9.96 -14.18
N PRO A 60 -12.57 -9.81 -15.46
CA PRO A 60 -11.64 -9.48 -16.53
C PRO A 60 -10.86 -8.18 -16.29
N GLY A 61 -11.51 -7.18 -15.68
CA GLY A 61 -10.88 -5.91 -15.31
C GLY A 61 -9.76 -6.09 -14.29
N PHE A 62 -9.97 -6.90 -13.25
CA PHE A 62 -8.94 -7.18 -12.24
C PHE A 62 -7.77 -7.95 -12.84
N LEU A 63 -8.02 -8.95 -13.69
CA LEU A 63 -6.99 -9.69 -14.41
C LEU A 63 -6.16 -8.79 -15.33
N GLN A 64 -6.79 -7.82 -15.98
CA GLN A 64 -6.08 -6.87 -16.83
C GLN A 64 -5.23 -5.91 -16.00
N TRP A 65 -5.77 -5.42 -14.88
CA TRP A 65 -5.04 -4.59 -13.94
C TRP A 65 -3.81 -5.31 -13.37
N SER A 66 -3.96 -6.58 -12.96
CA SER A 66 -2.86 -7.36 -12.39
C SER A 66 -1.75 -7.62 -13.40
N ARG A 67 -2.09 -7.91 -14.67
CA ARG A 67 -1.09 -8.01 -15.75
C ARG A 67 -0.33 -6.71 -15.97
N ARG A 68 -1.01 -5.56 -16.00
CA ARG A 68 -0.34 -4.25 -16.11
C ARG A 68 0.57 -3.97 -14.91
N ALA A 69 0.12 -4.31 -13.72
CA ALA A 69 0.93 -4.18 -12.51
C ALA A 69 2.18 -5.07 -12.59
N ALA A 70 2.06 -6.32 -13.05
CA ALA A 70 3.20 -7.21 -13.23
C ALA A 70 4.20 -6.68 -14.26
N VAL A 71 3.74 -6.08 -15.36
CA VAL A 71 4.62 -5.43 -16.35
C VAL A 71 5.36 -4.23 -15.73
N ALA A 72 4.68 -3.41 -14.91
CA ALA A 72 5.27 -2.20 -14.34
C ALA A 72 6.20 -2.47 -13.14
N PHE A 73 5.90 -3.47 -12.32
CA PHE A 73 6.58 -3.72 -11.04
C PHE A 73 7.30 -5.07 -10.96
N GLY A 74 7.20 -5.89 -12.00
CA GLY A 74 7.72 -7.26 -12.05
C GLY A 74 6.73 -8.30 -11.50
N GLU A 75 6.94 -9.57 -11.86
CA GLU A 75 6.05 -10.69 -11.53
C GLU A 75 6.10 -11.09 -10.04
N THR A 76 7.25 -10.93 -9.39
CA THR A 76 7.38 -11.27 -7.97
C THR A 76 7.14 -10.06 -7.06
N GLY A 77 6.30 -10.26 -6.03
CA GLY A 77 5.97 -9.23 -5.04
C GLY A 77 5.20 -8.04 -5.62
N THR A 78 4.54 -8.20 -6.77
CA THR A 78 3.90 -7.10 -7.50
C THR A 78 2.94 -6.30 -6.63
N LEU A 79 2.03 -6.95 -5.89
CA LEU A 79 1.02 -6.23 -5.10
C LEU A 79 1.68 -5.34 -4.04
N GLY A 80 2.66 -5.87 -3.30
CA GLY A 80 3.39 -5.07 -2.33
C GLY A 80 4.07 -3.87 -2.98
N LYS A 81 4.60 -4.02 -4.21
CA LYS A 81 5.30 -2.92 -4.90
C LYS A 81 4.30 -1.86 -5.36
N VAL A 82 3.12 -2.29 -5.79
CA VAL A 82 2.00 -1.39 -6.10
C VAL A 82 1.58 -0.64 -4.82
N GLU A 83 1.39 -1.33 -3.70
CA GLU A 83 1.05 -0.72 -2.40
C GLU A 83 2.09 0.31 -1.98
N GLN A 84 3.38 -0.04 -2.06
CA GLN A 84 4.50 0.89 -1.78
C GLN A 84 4.59 2.04 -2.79
N SER A 85 4.12 1.85 -4.02
CA SER A 85 4.14 2.88 -5.05
C SER A 85 3.06 3.95 -4.85
N SER A 86 1.96 3.61 -4.17
CA SER A 86 0.86 4.53 -3.90
C SER A 86 1.18 5.47 -2.74
N LEU A 87 1.48 6.74 -3.05
CA LEU A 87 1.75 7.76 -2.04
C LEU A 87 0.53 8.03 -1.15
N LEU A 88 -0.69 7.99 -1.70
CA LEU A 88 -1.90 8.26 -0.92
C LEU A 88 -2.24 7.11 0.04
N LEU A 89 -2.07 5.86 -0.41
CA LEU A 89 -2.23 4.70 0.48
C LEU A 89 -1.21 4.77 1.63
N ARG A 90 0.06 5.02 1.33
CA ARG A 90 1.10 5.17 2.36
C ARG A 90 0.82 6.32 3.32
N ALA A 91 0.42 7.48 2.80
CA ALA A 91 0.06 8.63 3.61
C ALA A 91 -1.12 8.30 4.54
N PHE A 92 -2.10 7.56 4.04
CA PHE A 92 -3.23 7.09 4.83
C PHE A 92 -2.80 6.11 5.91
N GLU A 93 -1.95 5.12 5.60
CA GLU A 93 -1.46 4.11 6.55
C GLU A 93 -0.59 4.68 7.67
N GLU A 94 0.10 5.81 7.45
CA GLU A 94 0.88 6.51 8.47
C GLU A 94 0.04 7.34 9.46
N LEU A 95 -1.25 7.57 9.16
CA LEU A 95 -2.12 8.28 10.09
C LEU A 95 -2.40 7.42 11.34
N PRO A 96 -2.58 8.04 12.52
CA PRO A 96 -3.08 7.33 13.70
C PRO A 96 -4.42 6.64 13.44
N ASP A 97 -4.68 5.53 14.11
CA ASP A 97 -5.90 4.72 13.86
C ASP A 97 -7.20 5.51 14.04
N SER A 98 -7.25 6.44 15.00
CA SER A 98 -8.40 7.34 15.19
C SER A 98 -8.62 8.25 13.98
N ALA A 99 -7.54 8.80 13.42
CA ALA A 99 -7.61 9.63 12.22
C ALA A 99 -8.02 8.82 10.99
N ARG A 100 -7.47 7.60 10.81
CA ARG A 100 -7.90 6.68 9.73
C ARG A 100 -9.37 6.30 9.85
N THR A 101 -9.84 6.06 11.08
CA THR A 101 -11.25 5.75 11.37
C THR A 101 -12.15 6.90 10.96
N ALA A 102 -11.88 8.11 11.47
CA ALA A 102 -12.68 9.29 11.15
C ALA A 102 -12.69 9.57 9.65
N LEU A 103 -11.50 9.60 9.02
CA LEU A 103 -11.34 9.86 7.59
C LEU A 103 -12.10 8.84 6.73
N TRP A 104 -11.97 7.55 7.04
CA TRP A 104 -12.61 6.50 6.26
C TRP A 104 -14.13 6.51 6.42
N HIS A 105 -14.62 6.60 7.64
CA HIS A 105 -16.04 6.47 7.95
C HIS A 105 -16.87 7.73 7.66
N VAL A 106 -16.26 8.92 7.70
CA VAL A 106 -16.95 10.18 7.40
C VAL A 106 -16.77 10.58 5.94
N LEU A 107 -15.52 10.55 5.43
CA LEU A 107 -15.21 11.11 4.11
C LEU A 107 -15.16 10.06 2.99
N ALA A 108 -14.75 8.80 3.26
CA ALA A 108 -14.59 7.77 2.22
C ALA A 108 -15.85 6.88 2.03
N GLU A 109 -16.47 6.41 3.09
CA GLU A 109 -17.73 5.66 3.09
C GLU A 109 -18.84 6.56 3.66
N GLU A 110 -19.55 7.28 2.80
CA GLU A 110 -20.62 8.19 3.26
C GLU A 110 -21.67 7.42 4.08
N ARG A 111 -22.08 8.02 5.20
CA ARG A 111 -23.10 7.54 6.17
C ARG A 111 -22.61 6.54 7.20
N SER A 112 -21.47 6.85 7.82
CA SER A 112 -21.09 6.20 9.07
C SER A 112 -20.55 7.20 10.10
N THR A 113 -21.11 8.42 10.15
CA THR A 113 -20.72 9.43 11.16
C THR A 113 -21.12 9.00 12.57
N ASP A 114 -22.30 8.39 12.71
CA ASP A 114 -22.79 7.73 13.92
C ASP A 114 -21.87 6.57 14.33
N LEU A 115 -21.48 5.72 13.37
CA LEU A 115 -20.54 4.63 13.60
C LEU A 115 -19.13 5.14 13.93
N ALA A 116 -18.68 6.21 13.27
CA ALA A 116 -17.40 6.85 13.54
C ALA A 116 -17.38 7.42 14.95
N ALA A 117 -18.45 8.11 15.36
CA ALA A 117 -18.64 8.63 16.70
C ALA A 117 -18.60 7.49 17.73
N ALA A 118 -19.32 6.39 17.47
CA ALA A 118 -19.31 5.21 18.33
C ALA A 118 -17.93 4.54 18.44
N LEU A 119 -17.22 4.35 17.31
CA LEU A 119 -15.89 3.75 17.26
C LEU A 119 -14.82 4.62 17.92
N LEU A 120 -14.98 5.95 17.86
CA LEU A 120 -14.07 6.92 18.47
C LEU A 120 -14.44 7.26 19.92
N GLY A 121 -15.61 6.81 20.41
CA GLY A 121 -16.12 7.14 21.74
C GLY A 121 -16.40 8.64 21.91
N THR A 122 -16.98 9.28 20.88
CA THR A 122 -17.18 10.74 20.83
C THR A 122 -18.53 11.10 20.20
N THR A 123 -18.81 12.40 19.98
CA THR A 123 -20.02 12.88 19.30
C THR A 123 -19.86 12.88 17.78
N GLU A 124 -20.98 12.91 17.03
CA GLU A 124 -20.95 13.02 15.57
C GLU A 124 -20.22 14.28 15.09
N ASP A 125 -20.49 15.43 15.71
CA ASP A 125 -19.81 16.70 15.38
C ASP A 125 -18.28 16.60 15.56
N PHE A 126 -17.83 15.93 16.63
CA PHE A 126 -16.41 15.73 16.86
C PHE A 126 -15.80 14.70 15.89
N ALA A 127 -16.56 13.68 15.49
CA ALA A 127 -16.11 12.73 14.47
C ALA A 127 -15.94 13.41 13.11
N VAL A 128 -16.86 14.32 12.75
CA VAL A 128 -16.74 15.17 11.55
C VAL A 128 -15.51 16.07 11.64
N ALA A 129 -15.36 16.82 12.74
CA ALA A 129 -14.18 17.66 12.96
C ALA A 129 -12.87 16.86 12.88
N SER A 130 -12.85 15.65 13.46
CA SER A 130 -11.70 14.73 13.40
C SER A 130 -11.41 14.25 11.98
N ALA A 131 -12.43 14.05 11.15
CA ALA A 131 -12.25 13.61 9.77
C ALA A 131 -11.62 14.73 8.90
N HIS A 132 -12.04 15.98 9.07
CA HIS A 132 -11.41 17.11 8.39
C HIS A 132 -9.97 17.34 8.88
N ALA A 133 -9.72 17.25 10.19
CA ALA A 133 -8.35 17.30 10.72
C ALA A 133 -7.47 16.15 10.21
N ALA A 134 -8.04 14.95 10.03
CA ALA A 134 -7.35 13.81 9.43
C ALA A 134 -7.06 14.02 7.94
N ARG A 135 -7.95 14.68 7.20
CA ARG A 135 -7.73 15.10 5.81
C ARG A 135 -6.57 16.09 5.70
N ASP A 136 -6.49 17.08 6.58
CA ASP A 136 -5.36 18.02 6.61
C ASP A 136 -4.02 17.30 6.91
N ARG A 137 -4.05 16.37 7.86
CA ARG A 137 -2.88 15.55 8.18
C ARG A 137 -2.47 14.62 7.04
N LEU A 138 -3.44 14.08 6.29
CA LEU A 138 -3.18 13.27 5.10
C LEU A 138 -2.44 14.08 4.03
N ILE A 139 -2.87 15.32 3.78
CA ILE A 139 -2.23 16.23 2.83
C ILE A 139 -0.76 16.46 3.21
N GLU A 140 -0.50 16.72 4.49
CA GLU A 140 0.86 16.96 4.98
C GLU A 140 1.74 15.70 4.84
N THR A 141 1.24 14.55 5.27
CA THR A 141 1.96 13.27 5.12
C THR A 141 2.23 12.96 3.66
N TYR A 142 1.27 13.20 2.76
CA TYR A 142 1.45 12.99 1.32
C TYR A 142 2.56 13.89 0.75
N ARG A 143 2.59 15.19 1.11
CA ARG A 143 3.64 16.12 0.68
C ARG A 143 5.02 15.67 1.14
N ARG A 144 5.14 15.24 2.40
CA ARG A 144 6.39 14.72 2.97
C ARG A 144 6.88 13.49 2.19
N LEU A 145 6.01 12.50 1.99
CA LEU A 145 6.31 11.27 1.25
C LEU A 145 6.67 11.54 -0.22
N ARG A 146 5.99 12.51 -0.86
CA ARG A 146 6.32 12.96 -2.21
C ARG A 146 7.73 13.53 -2.26
N ALA A 147 8.08 14.43 -1.33
CA ALA A 147 9.39 15.05 -1.27
C ALA A 147 10.51 14.00 -1.07
N GLU A 148 10.30 13.02 -0.20
CA GLU A 148 11.23 11.91 0.04
C GLU A 148 11.46 11.02 -1.21
N ARG A 149 10.43 10.86 -2.06
CA ARG A 149 10.47 9.98 -3.23
C ARG A 149 10.97 10.66 -4.50
N THR A 150 10.95 11.99 -4.56
CA THR A 150 11.25 12.74 -5.78
C THR A 150 12.76 12.80 -6.00
N ALA A 151 13.27 12.04 -6.97
CA ALA A 151 14.69 12.02 -7.32
C ALA A 151 15.08 13.10 -8.35
N GLU A 152 14.16 13.53 -9.22
CA GLU A 152 14.44 14.47 -10.29
C GLU A 152 14.47 15.93 -9.79
N ALA A 153 15.56 16.64 -10.03
CA ALA A 153 15.76 18.01 -9.57
C ALA A 153 14.65 18.99 -10.03
N ALA A 154 14.13 18.83 -11.25
CA ALA A 154 13.02 19.63 -11.75
C ALA A 154 11.73 19.38 -10.94
N CYS A 155 11.40 18.13 -10.64
CA CYS A 155 10.24 17.76 -9.85
C CYS A 155 10.35 18.20 -8.38
N VAL A 156 11.58 18.27 -7.85
CA VAL A 156 11.86 18.85 -6.51
C VAL A 156 11.58 20.35 -6.51
N HIS A 157 12.07 21.08 -7.52
CA HIS A 157 11.87 22.52 -7.66
C HIS A 157 10.37 22.89 -7.68
N TYR A 158 9.56 22.19 -8.49
CA TYR A 158 8.13 22.46 -8.61
C TYR A 158 7.29 21.97 -7.41
N GLY A 159 7.84 21.15 -6.51
CA GLY A 159 7.09 20.57 -5.39
C GLY A 159 6.51 21.61 -4.42
N GLY A 160 7.26 22.68 -4.14
CA GLY A 160 6.79 23.80 -3.32
C GLY A 160 5.65 24.57 -3.99
N MET A 161 5.76 24.81 -5.30
CA MET A 161 4.72 25.50 -6.08
C MET A 161 3.43 24.68 -6.14
N ILE A 162 3.51 23.37 -6.45
CA ILE A 162 2.36 22.46 -6.44
C ILE A 162 1.62 22.53 -5.10
N SER A 163 2.37 22.50 -3.99
CA SER A 163 1.79 22.56 -2.64
C SER A 163 1.10 23.89 -2.35
N ALA A 164 1.57 25.00 -2.92
CA ALA A 164 0.97 26.31 -2.78
C ALA A 164 -0.30 26.45 -3.63
N VAL A 165 -0.25 26.05 -4.91
CA VAL A 165 -1.37 26.19 -5.85
C VAL A 165 -2.49 25.19 -5.57
N SER A 166 -2.20 24.03 -4.97
CA SER A 166 -3.21 23.00 -4.72
C SER A 166 -4.34 23.46 -3.81
N ARG A 167 -4.08 24.42 -2.90
CA ARG A 167 -5.08 24.96 -1.96
C ARG A 167 -6.17 25.81 -2.62
N GLY A 168 -6.06 26.14 -3.90
CA GLY A 168 -7.04 26.98 -4.60
C GLY A 168 -7.05 28.45 -4.16
N THR A 169 -6.11 28.88 -3.30
CA THR A 169 -5.98 30.27 -2.85
C THR A 169 -5.32 31.19 -3.88
N HIS A 170 -4.70 30.62 -4.91
CA HIS A 170 -4.09 31.34 -6.02
C HIS A 170 -4.91 31.15 -7.29
N ALA A 171 -5.07 32.24 -8.05
CA ALA A 171 -5.98 32.29 -9.19
C ALA A 171 -5.67 31.25 -10.28
N ASN A 172 -4.39 30.94 -10.52
CA ASN A 172 -3.93 29.91 -11.47
C ASN A 172 -2.49 29.44 -11.13
N ALA A 173 -2.09 28.29 -11.69
CA ALA A 173 -0.71 27.86 -11.66
C ALA A 173 0.18 28.78 -12.52
N PRO A 174 1.42 29.09 -12.11
CA PRO A 174 2.37 29.79 -12.97
C PRO A 174 2.62 29.04 -14.29
N ALA A 175 2.86 29.78 -15.38
CA ALA A 175 3.00 29.21 -16.72
C ALA A 175 4.13 28.19 -16.85
N ASP A 176 5.22 28.35 -16.10
CA ASP A 176 6.34 27.39 -16.08
C ASP A 176 5.96 26.09 -15.35
N LEU A 177 5.18 26.16 -14.27
CA LEU A 177 4.60 24.99 -13.61
C LEU A 177 3.62 24.26 -14.52
N GLU A 178 2.74 24.99 -15.24
CA GLU A 178 1.83 24.40 -16.23
C GLU A 178 2.60 23.69 -17.34
N GLN A 179 3.64 24.34 -17.88
CA GLN A 179 4.52 23.74 -18.88
C GLN A 179 5.19 22.46 -18.35
N HIS A 180 5.67 22.44 -17.11
CA HIS A 180 6.23 21.24 -16.51
C HIS A 180 5.19 20.12 -16.37
N MET A 181 4.00 20.41 -15.84
CA MET A 181 2.94 19.41 -15.67
C MET A 181 2.44 18.84 -17.00
N SER A 182 2.48 19.61 -18.09
CA SER A 182 2.16 19.10 -19.43
C SER A 182 3.13 18.01 -19.91
N GLY A 183 4.39 18.05 -19.47
CA GLY A 183 5.43 17.07 -19.81
C GLY A 183 5.69 16.01 -18.73
N CYS A 184 5.28 16.24 -17.48
CA CYS A 184 5.58 15.39 -16.33
C CYS A 184 4.31 14.79 -15.72
N ARG A 185 4.02 13.53 -16.08
CA ARG A 185 2.87 12.78 -15.55
C ARG A 185 2.86 12.65 -14.02
N PHE A 186 4.04 12.61 -13.39
CA PHE A 186 4.17 12.50 -11.93
C PHE A 186 3.66 13.78 -11.26
N CYS A 187 4.17 14.94 -11.65
CA CYS A 187 3.74 16.22 -11.09
C CYS A 187 2.28 16.57 -11.43
N ALA A 188 1.81 16.24 -12.64
CA ALA A 188 0.40 16.41 -13.00
C ALA A 188 -0.54 15.56 -12.13
N HIS A 189 -0.16 14.30 -11.87
CA HIS A 189 -0.91 13.42 -10.99
C HIS A 189 -0.93 13.94 -9.55
N ASP A 190 0.23 14.30 -9.01
CA ASP A 190 0.33 14.79 -7.62
C ASP A 190 -0.42 16.11 -7.42
N TYR A 191 -0.39 17.01 -8.41
CA TYR A 191 -1.22 18.23 -8.38
C TYR A 191 -2.70 17.88 -8.30
N THR A 192 -3.18 16.95 -9.13
CA THR A 192 -4.59 16.54 -9.12
C THR A 192 -4.98 15.98 -7.75
N VAL A 193 -4.17 15.08 -7.19
CA VAL A 193 -4.40 14.48 -5.86
C VAL A 193 -4.44 15.57 -4.77
N LEU A 194 -3.41 16.43 -4.72
CA LEU A 194 -3.31 17.48 -3.71
C LEU A 194 -4.39 18.54 -3.86
N HIS A 195 -4.80 18.86 -5.08
CA HIS A 195 -5.85 19.84 -5.34
C HIS A 195 -7.22 19.30 -4.93
N THR A 196 -7.56 18.07 -5.31
CA THR A 196 -8.79 17.42 -4.83
C THR A 196 -8.80 17.32 -3.30
N LEU A 197 -7.69 16.94 -2.66
CA LEU A 197 -7.62 16.89 -1.20
C LEU A 197 -7.71 18.27 -0.56
N ALA A 198 -7.13 19.33 -1.12
CA ALA A 198 -7.09 20.63 -0.45
C ALA A 198 -8.31 21.52 -0.75
N ALA A 199 -8.85 21.45 -1.96
CA ALA A 199 -9.89 22.36 -2.45
C ALA A 199 -11.09 21.65 -3.08
N GLY A 200 -11.06 20.32 -3.24
CA GLY A 200 -12.16 19.56 -3.81
C GLY A 200 -13.35 19.42 -2.85
N GLU A 201 -14.53 19.29 -3.45
CA GLU A 201 -15.78 18.92 -2.78
C GLU A 201 -15.65 17.55 -2.10
N GLU A 202 -16.49 17.27 -1.10
CA GLU A 202 -16.43 16.01 -0.36
C GLU A 202 -16.65 14.78 -1.25
N SER A 203 -17.48 14.90 -2.30
CA SER A 203 -17.72 13.84 -3.29
C SER A 203 -16.46 13.48 -4.09
N ASP A 204 -15.65 14.48 -4.44
CA ASP A 204 -14.40 14.28 -5.18
C ASP A 204 -13.34 13.65 -4.28
N VAL A 205 -13.23 14.14 -3.05
CA VAL A 205 -12.34 13.60 -2.02
C VAL A 205 -12.68 12.15 -1.73
N ARG A 206 -13.97 11.83 -1.62
CA ARG A 206 -14.45 10.47 -1.43
C ARG A 206 -14.02 9.55 -2.56
N THR A 207 -14.27 9.98 -3.80
CA THR A 207 -13.91 9.24 -5.00
C THR A 207 -12.40 8.97 -5.03
N LEU A 208 -11.60 10.00 -4.73
CA LEU A 208 -10.15 9.89 -4.64
C LEU A 208 -9.70 8.92 -3.55
N LEU A 209 -10.18 9.08 -2.31
CA LEU A 209 -9.80 8.25 -1.16
C LEU A 209 -10.09 6.78 -1.44
N VAL A 210 -11.31 6.46 -1.86
CA VAL A 210 -11.69 5.07 -2.10
C VAL A 210 -10.90 4.49 -3.28
N ALA A 211 -10.71 5.23 -4.37
CA ALA A 211 -9.97 4.73 -5.54
C ALA A 211 -8.50 4.44 -5.21
N GLN A 212 -7.82 5.36 -4.51
CA GLN A 212 -6.37 5.32 -4.31
C GLN A 212 -5.95 4.51 -3.06
N VAL A 213 -6.75 4.49 -1.99
CA VAL A 213 -6.47 3.65 -0.81
C VAL A 213 -6.77 2.18 -1.13
N LEU A 214 -7.85 1.91 -1.88
CA LEU A 214 -8.17 0.54 -2.28
C LEU A 214 -7.33 0.05 -3.47
N LEU A 215 -6.68 0.95 -4.22
CA LEU A 215 -5.85 0.71 -5.42
C LEU A 215 -6.61 0.19 -6.66
N TRP A 216 -7.58 -0.70 -6.45
CA TRP A 216 -8.42 -1.27 -7.50
C TRP A 216 -9.86 -1.38 -7.00
N GLY A 217 -10.84 -1.34 -7.90
CA GLY A 217 -12.24 -1.65 -7.58
C GLY A 217 -12.94 -0.61 -6.69
N GLY A 218 -12.33 0.55 -6.43
CA GLY A 218 -12.91 1.57 -5.55
C GLY A 218 -14.23 2.14 -6.06
N THR A 219 -14.36 2.37 -7.37
CA THR A 219 -15.62 2.83 -7.98
C THR A 219 -16.73 1.79 -7.86
N ALA A 220 -16.43 0.53 -8.22
CA ALA A 220 -17.36 -0.59 -8.06
C ALA A 220 -17.78 -0.80 -6.60
N TYR A 221 -16.86 -0.58 -5.66
CA TYR A 221 -17.15 -0.60 -4.23
C TYR A 221 -18.13 0.50 -3.82
N GLN A 222 -17.89 1.75 -4.24
CA GLN A 222 -18.80 2.86 -3.97
C GLN A 222 -20.18 2.62 -4.57
N ASP A 223 -20.26 2.13 -5.80
CA ASP A 223 -21.52 1.80 -6.45
C ASP A 223 -22.27 0.69 -5.70
N ALA A 224 -21.54 -0.32 -5.19
CA ALA A 224 -22.13 -1.38 -4.38
C ALA A 224 -22.67 -0.84 -3.04
N LEU A 225 -21.95 0.07 -2.37
CA LEU A 225 -22.44 0.74 -1.17
C LEU A 225 -23.70 1.57 -1.48
N ARG A 226 -23.69 2.37 -2.56
CA ARG A 226 -24.87 3.16 -2.97
C ARG A 226 -26.09 2.30 -3.21
N ARG A 227 -25.94 1.13 -3.85
CA ARG A 227 -27.04 0.17 -4.05
C ARG A 227 -27.52 -0.45 -2.74
N GLN A 228 -26.60 -0.82 -1.85
CA GLN A 228 -26.92 -1.46 -0.57
C GLN A 228 -27.67 -0.52 0.39
N TYR A 229 -27.33 0.77 0.37
CA TYR A 229 -27.90 1.79 1.24
C TYR A 229 -28.85 2.75 0.51
N ALA A 230 -29.30 2.38 -0.69
CA ALA A 230 -30.35 3.13 -1.38
C ALA A 230 -31.60 3.10 -0.51
N VAL A 231 -31.96 4.25 0.06
CA VAL A 231 -33.25 4.42 0.72
C VAL A 231 -34.31 4.22 -0.36
N PRO A 232 -35.27 3.29 -0.18
CA PRO A 232 -36.39 3.19 -1.10
C PRO A 232 -37.04 4.57 -1.20
N GLY A 233 -37.14 5.10 -2.43
CA GLY A 233 -37.89 6.34 -2.63
C GLY A 233 -39.30 6.20 -2.07
N PRO A 234 -39.98 7.31 -1.71
CA PRO A 234 -41.39 7.24 -1.36
C PRO A 234 -42.11 6.46 -2.45
N GLU A 235 -42.75 5.37 -2.07
CA GLU A 235 -43.59 4.56 -2.97
C GLU A 235 -44.59 5.53 -3.58
N GLU A 236 -44.41 5.83 -4.87
CA GLU A 236 -45.31 6.71 -5.60
C GLU A 236 -46.68 6.04 -5.49
N PRO A 237 -47.67 6.66 -4.81
CA PRO A 237 -48.94 6.00 -4.55
C PRO A 237 -49.49 5.54 -5.89
N PRO A 238 -50.04 4.32 -5.98
CA PRO A 238 -50.48 3.75 -7.25
C PRO A 238 -51.35 4.78 -7.93
N ALA A 239 -50.93 5.21 -9.13
CA ALA A 239 -51.63 6.24 -9.88
C ALA A 239 -53.12 5.92 -9.86
N PRO A 240 -54.00 6.87 -9.48
CA PRO A 240 -55.43 6.61 -9.46
C PRO A 240 -55.81 6.09 -10.84
N ARG A 241 -56.37 4.87 -10.86
CA ARG A 241 -56.81 4.23 -12.11
C ARG A 241 -57.84 5.15 -12.73
N GLU A 242 -57.43 5.92 -13.73
CA GLU A 242 -58.36 6.72 -14.51
C GLU A 242 -59.40 5.76 -15.12
N PRO A 243 -60.71 6.00 -14.92
CA PRO A 243 -61.71 5.23 -15.62
C PRO A 243 -61.48 5.43 -17.12
N VAL A 244 -61.36 4.30 -17.84
CA VAL A 244 -61.19 4.26 -19.29
C VAL A 244 -62.30 5.08 -19.94
N ARG A 245 -62.01 6.35 -20.24
CA ARG A 245 -62.93 7.25 -20.93
C ARG A 245 -62.75 6.99 -22.42
N ARG A 246 -63.78 6.39 -23.01
CA ARG A 246 -63.88 6.14 -24.45
C ARG A 246 -63.47 7.38 -25.23
N ARG A 247 -62.60 7.15 -26.23
CA ARG A 247 -62.08 8.13 -27.20
C ARG A 247 -63.18 9.04 -27.73
N GLY A 248 -63.13 10.30 -27.34
CA GLY A 248 -63.72 11.42 -28.06
C GLY A 248 -62.59 12.31 -28.54
N THR A 249 -62.37 12.33 -29.85
CA THR A 249 -61.36 13.13 -30.55
C THR A 249 -61.61 14.62 -30.34
N LEU A 250 -60.63 15.38 -29.83
CA LEU A 250 -60.62 16.83 -29.97
C LEU A 250 -59.18 17.39 -29.90
N LEU A 251 -58.74 17.89 -31.05
CA LEU A 251 -57.57 18.73 -31.29
C LEU A 251 -57.55 19.94 -30.34
N TYR A 252 -56.41 20.30 -29.75
CA TYR A 252 -55.91 21.67 -29.47
C TYR A 252 -54.43 21.52 -29.04
N ALA A 253 -53.44 21.92 -29.85
CA ALA A 253 -52.91 23.27 -30.08
C ALA A 253 -51.56 23.46 -29.37
N VAL A 254 -50.53 23.58 -30.20
CA VAL A 254 -49.12 23.87 -29.89
C VAL A 254 -48.99 25.26 -29.27
N VAL A 255 -48.23 25.40 -28.19
CA VAL A 255 -47.50 26.64 -27.88
C VAL A 255 -46.12 26.29 -27.35
N ALA A 256 -45.11 26.50 -28.18
CA ALA A 256 -43.70 26.50 -27.82
C ALA A 256 -43.26 27.95 -27.60
N THR A 257 -42.62 28.25 -26.48
CA THR A 257 -41.92 29.52 -26.27
C THR A 257 -40.43 29.26 -26.08
N VAL A 258 -39.69 29.49 -27.17
CA VAL A 258 -38.25 29.63 -27.21
C VAL A 258 -37.92 31.08 -26.87
N VAL A 259 -37.11 31.31 -25.83
CA VAL A 259 -36.50 32.62 -25.56
C VAL A 259 -35.00 32.47 -25.74
N VAL A 260 -34.52 32.97 -26.89
CA VAL A 260 -33.11 33.24 -27.19
C VAL A 260 -32.88 34.72 -26.92
N THR A 261 -31.92 35.05 -26.06
CA THR A 261 -31.34 36.39 -26.01
C THR A 261 -29.83 36.29 -26.05
N ALA A 262 -29.30 36.58 -27.24
CA ALA A 262 -27.91 36.98 -27.46
C ALA A 262 -27.77 38.46 -27.10
N ALA A 263 -26.72 38.83 -26.37
CA ALA A 263 -26.20 40.19 -26.35
C ALA A 263 -24.69 40.15 -26.13
N ALA A 264 -23.98 40.77 -27.06
CA ALA A 264 -22.54 40.83 -27.20
C ALA A 264 -21.96 42.14 -26.63
N THR A 265 -20.61 42.18 -26.61
CA THR A 265 -19.71 43.35 -26.48
C THR A 265 -19.49 43.85 -25.04
N THR A 266 -18.30 44.29 -24.58
CA THR A 266 -17.12 44.87 -25.23
C THR A 266 -15.81 44.53 -24.50
N ALA A 267 -14.72 44.46 -25.26
CA ALA A 267 -13.34 44.39 -24.79
C ALA A 267 -12.82 45.74 -24.26
N VAL A 268 -11.97 45.71 -23.22
CA VAL A 268 -11.09 46.83 -22.85
C VAL A 268 -9.68 46.28 -22.65
N LEU A 269 -8.83 46.55 -23.64
CA LEU A 269 -7.37 46.44 -23.53
C LEU A 269 -6.84 47.63 -22.72
N LYS A 270 -6.07 47.36 -21.66
CA LYS A 270 -5.16 48.35 -21.10
C LYS A 270 -3.73 47.91 -21.32
N LEU A 271 -3.07 48.62 -22.24
CA LEU A 271 -1.63 48.68 -22.37
C LEU A 271 -1.06 49.45 -21.18
N GLY A 272 -0.11 48.84 -20.47
CA GLY A 272 0.77 49.51 -19.52
C GLY A 272 2.20 49.28 -19.96
N SER A 273 2.77 50.29 -20.61
CA SER A 273 4.18 50.38 -20.97
C SER A 273 4.99 50.74 -19.73
N GLY A 274 6.12 50.06 -19.53
CA GLY A 274 7.06 50.33 -18.45
C GLY A 274 8.40 49.69 -18.78
N SER A 275 9.14 50.35 -19.67
CA SER A 275 10.51 50.00 -20.04
C SER A 275 11.47 50.80 -19.18
N GLU A 276 12.22 50.14 -18.30
CA GLU A 276 13.53 50.62 -17.87
C GLU A 276 14.53 49.45 -17.91
N ALA A 277 15.46 49.57 -18.86
CA ALA A 277 16.68 48.79 -18.92
C ALA A 277 17.71 49.43 -17.99
N VAL A 278 18.32 48.64 -17.12
CA VAL A 278 19.64 48.97 -16.57
C VAL A 278 20.54 47.74 -16.71
N ALA A 279 21.73 48.04 -17.22
CA ALA A 279 22.70 47.13 -17.76
C ALA A 279 23.50 46.35 -16.69
N SER A 280 24.02 45.21 -17.15
CA SER A 280 25.40 44.72 -16.96
C SER A 280 26.04 44.85 -15.57
N ASP A 281 26.30 43.71 -14.91
CA ASP A 281 27.71 43.31 -14.78
C ASP A 281 27.90 41.83 -14.43
N ARG A 282 28.86 41.22 -15.15
CA ARG A 282 29.46 39.91 -14.88
C ARG A 282 30.84 40.18 -14.29
N PRO A 283 31.28 39.37 -13.31
CA PRO A 283 32.67 38.95 -13.35
C PRO A 283 32.85 37.44 -13.33
N SER A 284 33.95 37.07 -13.99
CA SER A 284 34.51 35.73 -14.15
C SER A 284 34.97 35.09 -12.85
N ALA A 285 34.88 33.75 -12.88
CA ALA A 285 35.80 32.75 -12.36
C ALA A 285 37.00 33.20 -11.52
N VAL A 286 37.09 32.64 -10.30
CA VAL A 286 38.35 32.19 -9.69
C VAL A 286 38.06 30.95 -8.84
N ALA A 287 38.69 29.82 -9.16
CA ALA A 287 39.03 28.75 -8.21
C ALA A 287 40.43 29.06 -7.66
N PRO A 288 40.74 28.76 -6.39
CA PRO A 288 41.46 27.51 -6.15
C PRO A 288 41.28 26.87 -4.74
N SER A 289 41.83 25.65 -4.65
CA SER A 289 42.43 25.01 -3.47
C SER A 289 41.55 24.16 -2.55
N ALA A 290 41.76 22.85 -2.71
CA ALA A 290 41.52 21.81 -1.73
C ALA A 290 42.41 21.97 -0.48
N PRO A 291 41.94 21.47 0.67
CA PRO A 291 42.81 20.81 1.63
C PRO A 291 42.35 19.38 1.93
N SER A 292 43.33 18.49 1.80
CA SER A 292 43.71 17.47 2.76
C SER A 292 42.68 16.46 3.27
N ALA A 293 42.89 15.22 2.84
CA ALA A 293 42.43 14.00 3.48
C ALA A 293 42.73 13.97 4.98
N SER A 294 41.75 13.51 5.76
CA SER A 294 41.91 12.92 7.10
C SER A 294 40.63 12.17 7.49
N PRO A 295 40.70 11.18 8.38
CA PRO A 295 40.71 9.76 8.05
C PRO A 295 39.33 9.10 8.13
N SER A 296 39.22 8.03 7.35
CA SER A 296 38.20 7.00 7.37
C SER A 296 37.75 6.63 8.80
N PRO A 297 36.45 6.59 9.13
CA PRO A 297 36.00 5.84 10.29
C PRO A 297 36.24 4.36 9.99
N SER A 298 37.29 3.80 10.58
CA SER A 298 37.48 2.35 10.68
C SER A 298 36.17 1.71 11.16
N PRO A 299 35.72 0.60 10.55
CA PRO A 299 34.48 -0.06 10.93
C PRO A 299 34.58 -0.44 12.40
N THR A 300 33.66 0.09 13.18
CA THR A 300 33.43 -0.33 14.56
C THR A 300 33.24 -1.84 14.56
N ALA A 301 34.13 -2.52 15.29
CA ALA A 301 34.06 -3.90 15.75
C ALA A 301 33.06 -4.79 15.02
N SER A 302 33.57 -5.59 14.09
CA SER A 302 32.86 -6.74 13.52
C SER A 302 32.33 -7.60 14.67
N ALA A 303 31.05 -7.45 15.01
CA ALA A 303 30.33 -8.37 15.86
C ALA A 303 30.50 -9.76 15.25
N ALA A 304 31.10 -10.69 16.01
CA ALA A 304 31.41 -12.03 15.53
C ALA A 304 30.16 -12.65 14.89
N THR A 305 30.19 -12.81 13.57
CA THR A 305 29.05 -13.27 12.80
C THR A 305 28.96 -14.78 12.95
N ALA A 306 28.18 -15.24 13.92
CA ALA A 306 28.06 -16.67 14.18
C ALA A 306 27.40 -17.39 12.99
N THR A 307 27.94 -18.54 12.61
CA THR A 307 27.31 -19.45 11.65
C THR A 307 26.54 -20.51 12.43
N ILE A 308 25.31 -20.79 12.01
CA ILE A 308 24.43 -21.77 12.64
C ILE A 308 23.91 -22.78 11.63
N THR A 309 23.59 -23.97 12.13
CA THR A 309 22.75 -24.95 11.44
C THR A 309 21.43 -25.06 12.19
N LEU A 310 20.32 -24.99 11.47
CA LEU A 310 18.97 -25.03 12.03
C LEU A 310 18.36 -26.41 11.80
N ARG A 311 18.39 -27.26 12.82
CA ARG A 311 17.78 -28.60 12.76
C ARG A 311 16.41 -28.59 13.44
N SER A 312 15.35 -28.89 12.70
CA SER A 312 13.98 -28.94 13.22
C SER A 312 13.85 -29.99 14.32
N ARG A 313 13.26 -29.62 15.46
CA ARG A 313 12.92 -30.58 16.53
C ARG A 313 11.77 -31.50 16.16
N ALA A 314 10.89 -31.09 15.23
CA ALA A 314 9.76 -31.90 14.82
C ALA A 314 10.16 -33.04 13.87
N THR A 315 11.17 -32.82 13.01
CA THR A 315 11.51 -33.77 11.93
C THR A 315 12.95 -34.28 11.99
N GLY A 316 13.83 -33.65 12.79
CA GLY A 316 15.26 -33.95 12.82
C GLY A 316 16.02 -33.50 11.57
N ARG A 317 15.37 -32.81 10.62
CA ARG A 317 15.95 -32.37 9.34
C ARG A 317 16.49 -30.94 9.43
N CYS A 318 17.48 -30.64 8.60
CA CYS A 318 18.14 -29.34 8.55
C CYS A 318 17.48 -28.42 7.53
N LEU A 319 17.40 -27.13 7.85
CA LEU A 319 17.02 -26.07 6.91
C LEU A 319 18.12 -25.93 5.85
N ALA A 320 17.77 -26.17 4.60
CA ALA A 320 18.71 -26.19 3.48
C ALA A 320 18.16 -25.45 2.26
N VAL A 321 19.05 -24.84 1.49
CA VAL A 321 18.71 -24.45 0.12
C VAL A 321 18.84 -25.68 -0.81
N PRO A 322 17.78 -26.09 -1.52
CA PRO A 322 17.83 -27.22 -2.44
C PRO A 322 18.96 -27.07 -3.47
N GLY A 323 19.86 -28.07 -3.52
CA GLY A 323 21.01 -28.09 -4.43
C GLY A 323 22.01 -26.94 -4.24
N GLY A 324 21.88 -26.11 -3.20
CA GLY A 324 22.68 -24.89 -3.07
C GLY A 324 22.48 -23.88 -4.21
N SER A 325 21.33 -23.91 -4.88
CA SER A 325 21.03 -23.02 -6.02
C SER A 325 21.03 -21.56 -5.59
N ALA A 326 21.85 -20.71 -6.23
CA ALA A 326 21.88 -19.27 -6.02
C ALA A 326 20.82 -18.50 -6.83
N SER A 327 19.83 -19.21 -7.38
CA SER A 327 18.67 -18.57 -8.02
C SER A 327 17.82 -17.85 -6.96
N TRP A 328 17.28 -16.69 -7.33
CA TRP A 328 16.33 -15.98 -6.49
C TRP A 328 15.05 -16.80 -6.35
N ASP A 329 14.29 -16.52 -5.31
CA ASP A 329 12.94 -17.05 -5.09
C ASP A 329 12.86 -18.57 -4.90
N VAL A 330 14.01 -19.23 -4.76
CA VAL A 330 14.09 -20.65 -4.37
C VAL A 330 13.66 -20.80 -2.92
N ASP A 331 12.71 -21.71 -2.69
CA ASP A 331 12.17 -22.05 -1.37
C ASP A 331 13.16 -22.94 -0.58
N PRO A 332 13.71 -22.46 0.55
CA PRO A 332 14.48 -23.29 1.46
C PRO A 332 13.63 -24.41 2.07
N SER A 333 14.13 -25.63 2.07
CA SER A 333 13.37 -26.81 2.48
C SER A 333 14.13 -27.67 3.51
N GLN A 334 13.49 -28.76 3.94
CA GLN A 334 14.04 -29.67 4.94
C GLN A 334 14.87 -30.78 4.27
N ALA A 335 16.18 -30.79 4.50
CA ALA A 335 17.10 -31.81 4.00
C ALA A 335 17.65 -32.72 5.10
N VAL A 336 18.17 -33.89 4.72
CA VAL A 336 18.99 -34.71 5.62
C VAL A 336 20.19 -33.86 6.02
N CYS A 337 20.49 -33.78 7.31
CA CYS A 337 21.61 -32.98 7.78
C CYS A 337 22.93 -33.57 7.28
N ASP A 338 23.67 -32.81 6.47
CA ASP A 338 24.93 -33.22 5.82
C ASP A 338 26.09 -32.24 6.10
N GLY A 339 25.82 -31.11 6.77
CA GLY A 339 26.83 -30.10 7.11
C GLY A 339 27.31 -29.26 5.92
N SER A 340 26.70 -29.42 4.74
CA SER A 340 27.06 -28.68 3.55
C SER A 340 26.83 -27.16 3.71
N ALA A 341 27.47 -26.37 2.84
CA ALA A 341 27.31 -24.91 2.87
C ALA A 341 25.85 -24.46 2.62
N SER A 342 25.02 -25.28 1.98
CA SER A 342 23.60 -24.97 1.76
C SER A 342 22.75 -25.13 3.04
N GLN A 343 23.28 -25.78 4.08
CA GLN A 343 22.65 -25.96 5.39
C GLN A 343 23.19 -25.00 6.47
N ARG A 344 24.22 -24.22 6.13
CA ARG A 344 24.88 -23.29 7.06
C ARG A 344 24.43 -21.87 6.81
N TRP A 345 23.99 -21.22 7.90
CA TRP A 345 23.40 -19.89 7.88
C TRP A 345 24.22 -18.95 8.74
N ARG A 346 24.76 -17.91 8.12
CA ARG A 346 25.44 -16.81 8.79
C ARG A 346 24.39 -15.87 9.39
N VAL A 347 24.50 -15.63 10.70
CA VAL A 347 23.60 -14.74 11.44
C VAL A 347 24.14 -13.32 11.40
N VAL A 348 23.48 -12.44 10.64
CA VAL A 348 23.93 -11.04 10.46
C VAL A 348 23.00 -10.13 11.26
N ALA A 349 23.56 -9.37 12.20
CA ALA A 349 22.77 -8.38 12.95
C ALA A 349 22.21 -7.31 12.01
N THR A 350 20.93 -6.99 12.16
CA THR A 350 20.23 -5.93 11.42
C THR A 350 19.85 -4.79 12.36
N LYS A 351 19.13 -3.77 11.88
CA LYS A 351 18.66 -2.67 12.74
C LYS A 351 17.80 -3.22 13.89
N GLY A 352 18.04 -2.73 15.11
CA GLY A 352 17.30 -3.16 16.30
C GLY A 352 17.81 -4.48 16.89
N LYS A 353 16.90 -5.35 17.35
CA LYS A 353 17.21 -6.66 17.94
C LYS A 353 17.03 -7.83 16.96
N SER A 354 16.83 -7.54 15.67
CA SER A 354 16.65 -8.55 14.64
C SER A 354 17.97 -8.99 14.02
N VAL A 355 17.90 -10.11 13.31
CA VAL A 355 18.98 -10.60 12.47
C VAL A 355 18.41 -11.02 11.11
N ALA A 356 19.28 -11.02 10.11
CA ALA A 356 19.10 -11.74 8.86
C ALA A 356 19.89 -13.06 8.88
N LEU A 357 19.41 -14.07 8.15
CA LEU A 357 20.10 -15.34 7.97
C LEU A 357 20.60 -15.46 6.52
N GLN A 358 21.90 -15.32 6.32
CA GLN A 358 22.53 -15.46 5.00
C GLN A 358 23.02 -16.89 4.78
N ASN A 359 22.60 -17.54 3.70
CA ASN A 359 23.07 -18.88 3.36
C ASN A 359 24.53 -18.87 2.90
N LEU A 360 25.36 -19.82 3.37
CA LEU A 360 26.78 -19.83 3.03
C LEU A 360 27.08 -20.31 1.60
N ALA A 361 26.24 -21.16 1.00
CA ALA A 361 26.40 -21.58 -0.39
C ALA A 361 26.01 -20.47 -1.37
N THR A 362 24.84 -19.85 -1.15
CA THR A 362 24.25 -18.93 -2.14
C THR A 362 24.56 -17.46 -1.91
N LYS A 363 24.97 -17.08 -0.68
CA LYS A 363 25.12 -15.69 -0.22
C LYS A 363 23.82 -14.88 -0.22
N LEU A 364 22.67 -15.51 -0.47
CA LEU A 364 21.35 -14.91 -0.37
C LEU A 364 20.78 -15.08 1.05
N CYS A 365 19.83 -14.22 1.41
CA CYS A 365 19.21 -14.21 2.72
C CYS A 365 17.87 -14.94 2.71
N LEU A 366 17.57 -15.62 3.83
CA LEU A 366 16.26 -16.18 4.12
C LEU A 366 15.23 -15.04 4.17
N ASP A 367 14.14 -15.23 3.44
CA ASP A 367 13.15 -14.20 3.14
C ASP A 367 11.75 -14.81 3.18
N ILE A 368 10.79 -14.11 3.78
CA ILE A 368 9.39 -14.59 3.85
C ILE A 368 8.72 -14.35 2.49
N ALA A 369 8.24 -15.42 1.87
CA ALA A 369 7.54 -15.35 0.59
C ALA A 369 6.05 -15.02 0.83
N GLY A 370 5.76 -13.82 1.33
CA GLY A 370 4.39 -13.41 1.64
C GLY A 370 4.29 -12.13 2.46
N ASP A 371 3.15 -11.96 3.13
CA ASP A 371 2.78 -10.73 3.85
C ASP A 371 3.08 -10.84 5.36
N ARG A 372 4.07 -11.66 5.74
CA ARG A 372 4.51 -11.95 7.12
C ARG A 372 3.38 -12.48 8.01
N ARG A 373 2.78 -13.60 7.57
CA ARG A 373 1.65 -14.29 8.22
C ARG A 373 1.85 -15.80 8.30
N ALA A 374 1.04 -16.45 9.14
CA ALA A 374 1.03 -17.91 9.23
C ALA A 374 0.52 -18.50 7.91
N GLY A 375 1.21 -19.51 7.39
CA GLY A 375 0.98 -20.11 6.09
C GLY A 375 1.90 -19.59 4.99
N ASP A 376 2.56 -18.44 5.18
CA ASP A 376 3.49 -17.91 4.19
C ASP A 376 4.66 -18.87 3.94
N GLY A 377 5.07 -18.96 2.68
CA GLY A 377 6.24 -19.74 2.28
C GLY A 377 7.54 -19.03 2.65
N MET A 378 8.65 -19.70 2.36
CA MET A 378 9.98 -19.08 2.42
C MET A 378 10.55 -18.94 1.01
N GLN A 379 11.48 -18.02 0.87
CA GLN A 379 12.30 -17.87 -0.33
C GLN A 379 13.70 -17.39 0.03
N GLN A 380 14.59 -17.32 -0.95
CA GLN A 380 15.87 -16.62 -0.81
C GLN A 380 15.95 -15.40 -1.72
N ARG A 381 16.50 -14.31 -1.21
CA ARG A 381 16.62 -13.02 -1.89
C ARG A 381 17.99 -12.38 -1.65
N PRO A 382 18.41 -11.42 -2.49
CA PRO A 382 19.53 -10.55 -2.14
C PRO A 382 19.33 -9.98 -0.73
N CYS A 383 20.40 -10.00 0.06
CA CYS A 383 20.33 -9.60 1.46
C CYS A 383 19.96 -8.13 1.60
N ALA A 384 18.87 -7.84 2.31
CA ALA A 384 18.35 -6.49 2.47
C ALA A 384 19.38 -5.54 3.10
N TYR A 385 20.14 -6.01 4.11
CA TYR A 385 21.17 -5.20 4.77
C TYR A 385 22.28 -4.74 3.81
N SER A 386 22.56 -5.49 2.73
CA SER A 386 23.57 -5.10 1.73
C SER A 386 23.05 -4.11 0.67
N GLN A 387 21.73 -3.92 0.60
CA GLN A 387 21.07 -3.05 -0.38
C GLN A 387 20.74 -1.66 0.20
N GLY A 388 20.90 -1.48 1.52
CA GLY A 388 20.62 -0.22 2.18
C GLY A 388 19.15 0.22 2.03
N ALA A 389 18.93 1.51 1.76
CA ALA A 389 17.59 2.07 1.59
C ALA A 389 16.84 1.54 0.35
N ASN A 390 17.54 0.87 -0.57
CA ASN A 390 16.96 0.33 -1.80
C ASN A 390 16.45 -1.11 -1.63
N ALA A 391 16.63 -1.72 -0.46
CA ALA A 391 16.15 -3.07 -0.20
C ALA A 391 14.62 -3.13 -0.31
N PRO A 392 14.04 -3.98 -1.18
CA PRO A 392 12.61 -4.24 -1.15
C PRO A 392 12.28 -5.11 0.07
N TYR A 393 11.38 -4.65 0.93
CA TYR A 393 10.89 -5.35 2.12
C TYR A 393 11.99 -5.87 3.07
N PRO A 394 12.89 -5.01 3.59
CA PRO A 394 13.91 -5.43 4.55
C PRO A 394 13.34 -6.19 5.76
N GLU A 395 12.09 -5.93 6.10
CA GLU A 395 11.34 -6.57 7.16
C GLU A 395 11.00 -8.05 6.92
N ASP A 396 11.00 -8.53 5.67
CA ASP A 396 10.78 -9.95 5.34
C ASP A 396 12.01 -10.83 5.65
N GLN A 397 13.16 -10.20 5.85
CA GLN A 397 14.43 -10.85 6.21
C GLN A 397 14.83 -10.60 7.67
N ALA A 398 13.99 -9.92 8.45
CA ALA A 398 14.26 -9.54 9.83
C ALA A 398 13.61 -10.50 10.83
N PHE A 399 14.42 -11.32 11.48
CA PHE A 399 13.97 -12.30 12.46
C PHE A 399 14.46 -11.97 13.87
N LEU A 400 13.63 -12.19 14.89
CA LEU A 400 14.04 -12.19 16.29
C LEU A 400 14.44 -13.62 16.67
N LEU A 401 15.69 -13.82 17.10
CA LEU A 401 16.12 -15.11 17.67
C LEU A 401 15.74 -15.16 19.13
N LYS A 402 14.73 -15.97 19.45
CA LYS A 402 14.36 -16.28 20.82
C LYS A 402 14.95 -17.63 21.22
N ALA A 403 16.01 -17.60 22.03
CA ALA A 403 16.54 -18.80 22.65
C ALA A 403 15.61 -19.30 23.76
N ALA A 404 15.52 -20.62 23.92
CA ALA A 404 14.91 -21.23 25.09
C ALA A 404 15.72 -20.90 26.35
N ALA A 405 15.07 -20.83 27.51
CA ALA A 405 15.78 -20.64 28.79
C ALA A 405 16.81 -21.75 29.06
N SER A 406 16.52 -22.96 28.59
CA SER A 406 17.40 -24.14 28.62
C SER A 406 18.55 -24.10 27.60
N GLY A 407 18.51 -23.20 26.61
CA GLY A 407 19.50 -23.12 25.53
C GLY A 407 19.43 -24.23 24.48
N ASP A 408 18.53 -25.21 24.62
CA ASP A 408 18.43 -26.40 23.76
C ASP A 408 17.81 -26.14 22.38
N TYR A 409 17.08 -25.03 22.20
CA TYR A 409 16.55 -24.61 20.91
C TYR A 409 16.41 -23.09 20.78
N VAL A 410 16.27 -22.66 19.53
CA VAL A 410 15.90 -21.30 19.13
C VAL A 410 14.59 -21.32 18.37
N THR A 411 13.84 -20.22 18.47
CA THR A 411 12.69 -19.90 17.62
C THR A 411 13.00 -18.63 16.84
N LEU A 412 12.74 -18.65 15.54
CA LEU A 412 12.94 -17.50 14.64
C LEU A 412 11.60 -16.81 14.42
N LEU A 413 11.33 -15.76 15.21
CA LEU A 413 10.09 -15.00 15.12
C LEU A 413 10.21 -13.94 14.03
N CYS A 414 9.13 -13.66 13.29
CA CYS A 414 9.10 -12.47 12.44
C CYS A 414 9.21 -11.22 13.33
N GLN A 415 10.06 -10.26 12.98
CA GLN A 415 10.31 -9.10 13.83
C GLN A 415 9.10 -8.16 13.96
N ASP A 416 8.38 -7.92 12.86
CA ASP A 416 7.20 -7.06 12.86
C ASP A 416 5.91 -7.80 13.26
N ASN A 417 5.91 -9.12 13.16
CA ASN A 417 4.82 -9.96 13.64
C ASN A 417 5.34 -11.12 14.52
N PRO A 418 5.70 -10.86 15.78
CA PRO A 418 6.23 -11.90 16.67
C PRO A 418 5.24 -13.00 17.04
N ARG A 419 3.98 -12.92 16.56
CA ARG A 419 2.98 -13.99 16.70
C ARG A 419 3.21 -15.13 15.73
N ILE A 420 4.11 -14.97 14.75
CA ILE A 420 4.51 -16.03 13.83
C ILE A 420 6.00 -16.33 13.91
N ALA A 421 6.36 -17.57 13.57
CA ALA A 421 7.71 -18.08 13.59
C ALA A 421 8.00 -18.92 12.34
N LEU A 422 9.26 -18.96 11.92
CA LEU A 422 9.72 -19.99 11.00
C LEU A 422 9.41 -21.37 11.59
N GLY A 423 8.89 -22.28 10.78
CA GLY A 423 8.56 -23.62 11.23
C GLY A 423 8.63 -24.67 10.13
N ALA A 424 8.80 -25.91 10.56
CA ALA A 424 8.71 -27.09 9.73
C ALA A 424 7.25 -27.46 9.48
N ARG A 425 6.90 -27.69 8.21
CA ARG A 425 5.59 -28.20 7.78
C ARG A 425 5.76 -29.42 6.89
N PRO A 426 4.72 -30.26 6.70
CA PRO A 426 4.79 -31.34 5.72
C PRO A 426 5.22 -30.79 4.35
N GLY A 427 6.28 -31.36 3.78
CA GLY A 427 6.79 -30.98 2.46
C GLY A 427 7.65 -29.71 2.40
N GLY A 428 7.93 -29.01 3.50
CA GLY A 428 8.78 -27.80 3.42
C GLY A 428 8.98 -27.02 4.72
N ILE A 429 9.29 -25.74 4.56
CA ILE A 429 9.40 -24.74 5.63
C ILE A 429 8.40 -23.63 5.32
N GLY A 430 7.97 -22.89 6.34
CA GLY A 430 7.08 -21.74 6.20
C GLY A 430 6.88 -21.03 7.53
N MET A 431 6.13 -19.95 7.50
CA MET A 431 5.73 -19.22 8.70
C MET A 431 4.54 -19.92 9.35
N LEU A 432 4.62 -20.18 10.65
CA LEU A 432 3.56 -20.79 11.46
C LEU A 432 3.19 -19.86 12.62
N THR A 433 1.99 -20.02 13.18
CA THR A 433 1.63 -19.36 14.44
C THR A 433 2.60 -19.79 15.55
N ALA A 434 3.29 -18.83 16.17
CA ALA A 434 4.31 -19.10 17.19
C ALA A 434 3.68 -19.71 18.45
N ALA A 435 2.47 -19.27 18.82
CA ALA A 435 1.68 -19.88 19.87
C ALA A 435 1.10 -21.23 19.39
N GLY A 436 1.31 -22.30 20.16
CA GLY A 436 0.71 -23.61 19.90
C GLY A 436 1.47 -24.51 18.91
N ALA A 437 2.40 -24.00 18.10
CA ALA A 437 3.14 -24.82 17.12
C ALA A 437 4.17 -25.81 17.74
N GLY A 438 4.38 -25.78 19.05
CA GLY A 438 5.15 -26.81 19.76
C GLY A 438 6.57 -26.99 19.20
N SER A 439 6.93 -28.21 18.84
CA SER A 439 8.25 -28.56 18.28
C SER A 439 8.45 -28.09 16.83
N ALA A 440 7.39 -27.75 16.09
CA ALA A 440 7.48 -27.38 14.67
C ALA A 440 8.24 -26.07 14.43
N VAL A 441 8.22 -25.16 15.40
CA VAL A 441 8.90 -23.84 15.34
C VAL A 441 10.22 -23.81 16.12
N ARG A 442 10.66 -24.96 16.65
CA ARG A 442 11.87 -25.06 17.48
C ARG A 442 13.00 -25.70 16.68
N PHE A 443 14.12 -24.99 16.58
CA PHE A 443 15.32 -25.47 15.92
C PHE A 443 16.44 -25.66 16.93
N VAL A 444 17.06 -26.83 16.92
CA VAL A 444 18.31 -27.05 17.64
C VAL A 444 19.41 -26.37 16.85
N ARG A 445 20.20 -25.54 17.54
CA ARG A 445 21.45 -25.01 16.99
C ARG A 445 22.46 -26.14 17.05
N ALA A 446 22.73 -26.76 15.92
CA ALA A 446 23.89 -27.64 15.81
C ALA A 446 25.09 -26.72 15.58
N ASP A 447 25.90 -26.50 16.61
CA ASP A 447 27.20 -25.92 16.39
C ASP A 447 28.01 -26.88 15.53
N ALA A 448 28.81 -26.33 14.61
CA ALA A 448 29.81 -27.09 13.91
C ALA A 448 30.86 -27.52 14.95
N SER A 449 30.61 -28.65 15.61
CA SER A 449 31.61 -29.33 16.43
C SER A 449 32.77 -29.70 15.50
N THR A 450 33.89 -29.01 15.70
CA THR A 450 35.27 -29.47 15.53
C THR A 450 35.40 -30.82 14.83
N THR A 451 35.78 -30.78 13.55
CA THR A 451 36.63 -31.80 12.93
C THR A 451 37.84 -31.10 12.36
#